data_AF-A0A914UCT9-F1
#
_entry.id   AF-A0A914UCT9-F1
#
_cell.length_a   1.000
_cell.length_b   1.000
_cell.length_c   1.000
_cell.angle_alpha   90.00
_cell.angle_beta   90.00
_cell.angle_gamma   90.00
#
_symmetry.space_group_name_H-M   'P 1'
#
loop_
_entity.id
_entity.type
_entity.pdbx_description
1 polymer ?
#
loop_
_entity_poly.entity_id
_entity_poly.type
_entity_poly.pdbx_seq_one_letter_code
_entity_poly.pdbx_strand_id
1 'polypeptide(L)'
;MMQSLQRQHKIQCCTTCKIKGSKKAGTYNKDDMPFFYISILWPAGFLTIISVVFLGLAFIYLNNTDYNTGWKSDGINYFHSFGKKYFTCIDNMPYEDGMWPSFLRQLQLSYWANIYFRISIMTPMPLRIFFAFILRSHKKSENPQINSFIYMFLLTLTMVVSVKKNQKFIEFVSIIAKLIGIVTYCYCLLTVFPTHLKFINNIQCHAYVNKNEAIQEYILISAYLLFHLTLLIDIRKVKFLCYPPGPEEFDEKSEINLVKQNMN
;
A
#
# COMPACT_ATOMS: atom_id res chain seq x y z
N MET A 1 -13.60 8.21 -40.80
CA MET A 1 -12.84 7.10 -40.17
C MET A 1 -11.77 7.71 -39.27
N MET A 2 -12.18 8.18 -38.09
CA MET A 2 -11.33 8.92 -37.14
C MET A 2 -10.56 7.97 -36.24
N GLN A 3 -9.24 7.84 -36.46
CA GLN A 3 -8.31 7.36 -35.45
C GLN A 3 -8.21 8.41 -34.34
N SER A 4 -9.13 8.34 -33.38
CA SER A 4 -9.01 9.09 -32.13
C SER A 4 -7.80 8.57 -31.36
N LEU A 5 -6.80 9.44 -31.21
CA LEU A 5 -5.62 9.23 -30.38
C LEU A 5 -6.02 8.80 -28.96
N GLN A 6 -5.95 7.51 -28.67
CA GLN A 6 -5.82 7.03 -27.30
C GLN A 6 -4.45 7.47 -26.76
N ARG A 7 -4.40 8.64 -26.11
CA ARG A 7 -3.32 8.97 -25.18
C ARG A 7 -3.39 8.01 -24.00
N GLN A 8 -2.81 6.82 -24.15
CA GLN A 8 -2.43 6.01 -23.00
C GLN A 8 -1.35 6.78 -22.25
N HIS A 9 -1.51 6.92 -20.94
CA HIS A 9 -0.49 7.47 -20.05
C HIS A 9 0.72 6.53 -20.05
N LYS A 10 1.64 6.74 -21.00
CA LYS A 10 2.92 6.02 -21.09
C LYS A 10 3.84 6.60 -20.02
N ILE A 11 4.17 5.78 -19.02
CA ILE A 11 5.23 6.11 -18.07
C ILE A 11 6.55 5.70 -18.75
N GLN A 12 7.31 6.70 -19.18
CA GLN A 12 8.63 6.50 -19.77
C GLN A 12 9.66 6.43 -18.63
N CYS A 13 10.22 5.23 -18.40
CA CYS A 13 11.38 5.06 -17.53
C CYS A 13 12.61 5.70 -18.23
N CYS A 14 12.83 7.00 -18.00
CA CYS A 14 14.08 7.66 -18.34
C CYS A 14 15.11 7.39 -17.24
N THR A 15 15.81 6.27 -17.31
CA THR A 15 17.15 6.17 -16.72
C THR A 15 18.07 7.05 -17.55
N THR A 16 18.16 8.33 -17.16
CA THR A 16 19.21 9.29 -17.50
C THR A 16 20.01 9.00 -18.78
N CYS A 17 19.47 9.36 -19.94
CA CYS A 17 20.27 9.56 -21.13
C CYS A 17 20.18 11.04 -21.51
N LYS A 18 21.04 11.85 -20.90
CA LYS A 18 21.19 13.28 -21.21
C LYS A 18 22.13 13.36 -22.42
N ILE A 19 21.65 12.95 -23.59
CA ILE A 19 22.42 13.06 -24.84
C ILE A 19 22.47 14.54 -25.22
N LYS A 20 23.48 15.24 -24.71
CA LYS A 20 23.85 16.57 -25.20
C LYS A 20 24.47 16.41 -26.59
N GLY A 21 23.67 16.68 -27.61
CA GLY A 21 24.14 17.13 -28.91
C GLY A 21 25.01 16.15 -29.70
N SER A 22 24.41 15.11 -30.28
CA SER A 22 24.98 14.47 -31.47
C SER A 22 24.06 14.72 -32.66
N LYS A 23 24.47 15.66 -33.51
CA LYS A 23 23.87 15.93 -34.82
C LYS A 23 24.37 14.87 -35.81
N LYS A 24 23.81 13.66 -35.75
CA LYS A 24 23.78 12.68 -36.85
C LYS A 24 22.80 11.57 -36.47
N ALA A 25 21.51 11.90 -36.55
CA ALA A 25 20.46 10.90 -36.44
C ALA A 25 20.42 10.11 -37.75
N GLY A 26 21.06 8.93 -37.76
CA GLY A 26 20.70 7.90 -38.71
C GLY A 26 19.20 7.60 -38.57
N THR A 27 18.50 7.49 -39.69
CA THR A 27 17.09 7.09 -39.77
C THR A 27 16.94 5.65 -39.32
N TYR A 28 16.98 5.41 -38.01
CA TYR A 28 16.48 4.16 -37.43
C TYR A 28 14.97 4.17 -37.57
N ASN A 29 14.42 3.17 -38.27
CA ASN A 29 12.98 2.92 -38.31
C ASN A 29 12.50 2.79 -36.87
N LYS A 30 11.69 3.75 -36.42
CA LYS A 30 11.10 3.79 -35.07
C LYS A 30 10.23 2.57 -34.77
N ASP A 31 9.88 1.80 -35.79
CA ASP A 31 8.93 0.71 -35.73
C ASP A 31 9.54 -0.61 -35.21
N ASP A 32 10.88 -0.74 -35.15
CA ASP A 32 11.56 -1.99 -34.79
C ASP A 32 12.17 -2.02 -33.39
N MET A 33 11.95 -1.00 -32.54
CA MET A 33 12.44 -1.06 -31.16
C MET A 33 11.60 -2.05 -30.34
N PRO A 34 12.19 -3.14 -29.79
CA PRO A 34 11.44 -4.10 -28.99
C PRO A 34 11.06 -3.45 -27.66
N PHE A 35 9.77 -3.16 -27.48
CA PHE A 35 9.23 -2.63 -26.23
C PHE A 35 8.81 -3.76 -25.30
N PHE A 36 9.27 -3.74 -24.05
CA PHE A 36 8.76 -4.65 -23.02
C PHE A 36 7.64 -3.96 -22.22
N TYR A 37 6.44 -4.56 -22.28
CA TYR A 37 5.28 -4.14 -21.49
C TYR A 37 5.20 -4.95 -20.20
N ILE A 38 5.60 -4.34 -19.09
CA ILE A 38 5.46 -4.98 -17.77
C ILE A 38 4.18 -4.46 -17.13
N SER A 39 3.24 -5.38 -16.87
CA SER A 39 2.00 -5.04 -16.18
C SER A 39 2.24 -5.00 -14.67
N ILE A 40 2.01 -3.84 -14.05
CA ILE A 40 2.17 -3.66 -12.60
C ILE A 40 1.03 -4.34 -11.81
N LEU A 41 -0.02 -4.75 -12.52
CA LEU A 41 -1.14 -5.46 -11.93
C LEU A 41 -0.70 -6.78 -11.28
N TRP A 42 0.29 -7.48 -11.85
CA TRP A 42 0.67 -8.80 -11.36
C TRP A 42 1.43 -8.73 -10.01
N PRO A 43 2.49 -7.91 -9.84
CA PRO A 43 3.11 -7.71 -8.53
C PRO A 43 2.15 -7.19 -7.46
N ALA A 44 1.25 -6.27 -7.83
CA ALA A 44 0.25 -5.71 -6.92
C ALA A 44 -0.80 -6.74 -6.49
N GLY A 45 -1.29 -7.53 -7.44
CA GLY A 45 -2.22 -8.63 -7.18
C GLY A 45 -1.60 -9.68 -6.28
N PHE A 46 -0.36 -10.09 -6.56
CA PHE A 46 0.39 -11.05 -5.75
C PHE A 46 0.54 -10.60 -4.29
N LEU A 47 0.98 -9.36 -4.06
CA LEU A 47 1.12 -8.81 -2.70
C LEU A 47 -0.23 -8.66 -1.99
N THR A 48 -1.31 -8.40 -2.72
CA THR A 48 -2.66 -8.40 -2.16
C THR A 48 -3.10 -9.79 -1.74
N ILE A 49 -2.83 -10.82 -2.56
CA ILE A 49 -3.15 -12.21 -2.21
C ILE A 49 -2.39 -12.61 -0.93
N ILE A 50 -1.10 -12.30 -0.84
CA ILE A 50 -0.31 -12.53 0.38
C ILE A 50 -0.94 -11.82 1.58
N SER A 51 -1.31 -10.55 1.43
CA SER A 51 -1.97 -9.77 2.49
C SER A 51 -3.27 -10.43 2.96
N VAL A 52 -4.12 -10.90 2.04
CA VAL A 52 -5.38 -11.59 2.36
C VAL A 52 -5.13 -12.94 3.03
N VAL A 53 -4.13 -13.71 2.60
CA VAL A 53 -3.75 -14.98 3.24
C VAL A 53 -3.32 -14.75 4.68
N PHE A 54 -2.45 -13.78 4.95
CA PHE A 54 -2.04 -13.45 6.31
C PHE A 54 -3.19 -12.92 7.17
N LEU A 55 -4.13 -12.18 6.58
CA LEU A 55 -5.34 -11.76 7.28
C LEU A 55 -6.20 -12.99 7.67
N GLY A 56 -6.41 -13.92 6.75
CA GLY A 56 -7.12 -15.18 7.01
C GLY A 56 -6.44 -16.02 8.10
N LEU A 57 -5.11 -16.12 8.08
CA LEU A 57 -4.34 -16.76 9.14
C LEU A 57 -4.54 -16.08 10.50
N ALA A 58 -4.60 -14.74 10.54
CA ALA A 58 -4.89 -14.02 11.78
C ALA A 58 -6.29 -14.39 12.33
N PHE A 59 -7.31 -14.47 11.47
CA PHE A 59 -8.66 -14.89 11.87
C PHE A 59 -8.72 -16.34 12.35
N ILE A 60 -8.08 -17.27 11.63
CA ILE A 60 -8.01 -18.68 12.03
C ILE A 60 -7.34 -18.80 13.39
N TYR A 61 -6.26 -18.06 13.62
CA TYR A 61 -5.56 -18.07 14.89
C TYR A 61 -6.41 -17.52 16.03
N LEU A 62 -7.13 -16.42 15.80
CA LEU A 62 -8.06 -15.86 16.78
C LEU A 62 -9.18 -16.83 17.15
N ASN A 63 -9.73 -17.55 16.18
CA ASN A 63 -10.81 -18.51 16.42
C ASN A 63 -10.34 -19.79 17.13
N ASN A 64 -9.10 -20.21 16.90
CA ASN A 64 -8.54 -21.44 17.48
C ASN A 64 -7.83 -21.22 18.82
N THR A 65 -7.42 -19.99 19.14
CA THR A 65 -6.98 -19.67 20.49
C THR A 65 -8.21 -19.62 21.38
N ASP A 66 -8.53 -20.75 22.00
CA ASP A 66 -9.32 -20.74 23.22
C ASP A 66 -8.65 -19.72 24.14
N TYR A 67 -9.37 -18.66 24.50
CA TYR A 67 -8.96 -17.69 25.52
C TYR A 67 -8.97 -18.35 26.92
N ASN A 68 -8.57 -19.61 27.01
CA ASN A 68 -8.27 -20.30 28.24
C ASN A 68 -7.11 -19.54 28.89
N THR A 69 -7.51 -18.65 29.78
CA THR A 69 -6.71 -17.97 30.80
C THR A 69 -5.98 -18.95 31.75
N GLY A 70 -6.16 -20.25 31.56
CA GLY A 70 -5.41 -21.31 32.21
C GLY A 70 -4.01 -21.46 31.61
N TRP A 71 -3.02 -21.06 32.39
CA TRP A 71 -1.62 -21.44 32.18
C TRP A 71 -1.50 -22.94 31.88
N LYS A 72 -1.20 -23.28 30.63
CA LYS A 72 -0.25 -24.37 30.40
C LYS A 72 1.10 -23.71 30.18
N SER A 73 1.95 -23.92 31.19
CA SER A 73 3.38 -23.66 31.18
C SER A 73 4.02 -24.47 30.05
N ASP A 74 3.86 -24.02 28.81
CA ASP A 74 4.61 -24.54 27.68
C ASP A 74 6.05 -24.05 27.86
N GLY A 75 6.86 -24.97 28.36
CA GLY A 75 8.21 -24.73 28.82
C GLY A 75 9.08 -24.09 27.74
N ILE A 76 9.94 -23.19 28.22
CA ILE A 76 11.26 -22.90 27.67
C ILE A 76 11.24 -22.51 26.18
N ASN A 77 11.01 -21.24 25.88
CA ASN A 77 11.43 -20.67 24.60
C ASN A 77 12.23 -19.39 24.84
N TYR A 78 13.56 -19.50 24.74
CA TYR A 78 14.54 -18.43 24.87
C TYR A 78 14.31 -17.23 23.91
N PHE A 79 13.49 -17.39 22.86
CA PHE A 79 13.12 -16.31 21.93
C PHE A 79 12.01 -15.37 22.45
N HIS A 80 11.38 -15.69 23.59
CA HIS A 80 10.29 -14.90 24.18
C HIS A 80 10.74 -13.68 25.00
N SER A 81 12.05 -13.42 25.07
CA SER A 81 12.66 -12.42 25.97
C SER A 81 13.02 -11.07 25.29
N PHE A 82 12.44 -10.73 24.15
CA PHE A 82 12.56 -9.37 23.61
C PHE A 82 11.34 -8.51 23.97
N GLY A 83 11.44 -7.80 25.10
CA GLY A 83 10.71 -6.55 25.34
C GLY A 83 9.26 -6.64 25.85
N LYS A 84 8.72 -7.82 26.18
CA LYS A 84 7.37 -7.94 26.78
C LYS A 84 7.45 -8.44 28.23
N LYS A 85 6.98 -7.61 29.17
CA LYS A 85 6.54 -8.10 30.49
C LYS A 85 5.27 -8.91 30.25
N TYR A 86 5.30 -10.21 30.55
CA TYR A 86 4.09 -11.04 30.54
C TYR A 86 3.18 -10.55 31.65
N PHE A 87 2.12 -9.82 31.29
CA PHE A 87 1.04 -9.53 32.22
C PHE A 87 0.11 -10.73 32.21
N THR A 88 0.22 -11.56 33.24
CA THR A 88 -0.74 -12.64 33.48
C THR A 88 -1.91 -12.01 34.19
N CYS A 89 -3.03 -11.89 33.48
CA CYS A 89 -4.20 -11.32 34.09
C CYS A 89 -5.16 -12.40 34.56
N ILE A 90 -5.41 -12.40 35.86
CA ILE A 90 -6.41 -13.25 36.49
C ILE A 90 -7.72 -12.47 36.38
N ASP A 91 -8.48 -12.75 35.32
CA ASP A 91 -9.73 -12.08 35.04
C ASP A 91 -10.86 -12.71 35.87
N ASN A 92 -10.98 -12.27 37.12
CA ASN A 92 -12.10 -12.66 37.99
C ASN A 92 -13.34 -11.77 37.77
N MET A 93 -13.27 -10.80 36.84
CA MET A 93 -14.41 -9.91 36.57
C MET A 93 -15.36 -10.59 35.58
N PRO A 94 -16.64 -10.80 35.96
CA PRO A 94 -17.63 -11.30 35.02
C PRO A 94 -17.83 -10.29 33.89
N TYR A 95 -18.01 -10.79 32.66
CA TYR A 95 -18.36 -9.94 31.53
C TYR A 95 -19.69 -9.23 31.81
N GLU A 96 -19.75 -7.93 31.50
CA GLU A 96 -21.02 -7.21 31.54
C GLU A 96 -21.93 -7.72 30.42
N ASP A 97 -23.22 -7.90 30.73
CA ASP A 97 -24.21 -8.35 29.75
C ASP A 97 -24.28 -7.36 28.57
N GLY A 98 -24.15 -7.89 27.36
CA GLY A 98 -24.23 -7.10 26.12
C GLY A 98 -22.92 -6.55 25.58
N MET A 99 -21.77 -6.90 26.17
CA MET A 99 -20.47 -6.63 25.58
C MET A 99 -20.22 -7.49 24.32
N TRP A 100 -19.50 -6.93 23.36
CA TRP A 100 -19.16 -7.57 22.08
C TRP A 100 -17.64 -7.74 21.97
N PRO A 101 -17.15 -8.77 21.27
CA PRO A 101 -15.72 -8.94 21.05
C PRO A 101 -15.16 -7.75 20.23
N SER A 102 -14.05 -7.15 20.67
CA SER A 102 -13.28 -6.21 19.85
C SER A 102 -12.19 -6.96 19.10
N PHE A 103 -12.22 -6.90 17.79
CA PHE A 103 -11.27 -7.61 16.94
C PHE A 103 -9.83 -7.08 17.11
N LEU A 104 -9.64 -5.77 17.19
CA LEU A 104 -8.36 -5.10 17.38
C LEU A 104 -7.78 -5.38 18.77
N ARG A 105 -8.62 -5.45 19.82
CA ARG A 105 -8.14 -5.87 21.15
C ARG A 105 -7.75 -7.34 21.17
N GLN A 106 -8.54 -8.21 20.54
CA GLN A 106 -8.20 -9.63 20.38
C GLN A 106 -6.86 -9.82 19.64
N LEU A 107 -6.66 -9.08 18.55
CA LEU A 107 -5.39 -9.05 17.82
C LEU A 107 -4.24 -8.51 18.66
N GLN A 108 -4.49 -7.58 19.58
CA GLN A 108 -3.43 -7.02 20.44
C GLN A 108 -3.01 -8.01 21.52
N LEU A 109 -3.96 -8.78 22.06
CA LEU A 109 -3.73 -9.79 23.08
C LEU A 109 -3.07 -11.05 22.51
N SER A 110 -3.45 -11.48 21.30
CA SER A 110 -2.84 -12.65 20.64
C SER A 110 -1.55 -12.28 19.90
N TYR A 111 -0.42 -12.80 20.38
CA TYR A 111 0.91 -12.53 19.81
C TYR A 111 1.00 -12.87 18.31
N TRP A 112 0.62 -14.09 17.93
CA TRP A 112 0.72 -14.56 16.55
C TRP A 112 -0.27 -13.85 15.63
N ALA A 113 -1.52 -13.67 16.09
CA ALA A 113 -2.52 -12.94 15.30
C ALA A 113 -2.08 -11.48 15.06
N ASN A 114 -1.45 -10.84 16.05
CA ASN A 114 -0.86 -9.50 15.90
C ASN A 114 0.18 -9.45 14.78
N ILE A 115 1.10 -10.43 14.75
CA ILE A 115 2.16 -10.52 13.75
C ILE A 115 1.57 -10.69 12.36
N TYR A 116 0.67 -11.65 12.17
CA TYR A 116 0.05 -11.90 10.88
C TYR A 116 -0.75 -10.70 10.39
N PHE A 117 -1.50 -10.05 11.27
CA PHE A 117 -2.24 -8.84 10.96
C PHE A 117 -1.32 -7.68 10.54
N ARG A 118 -0.19 -7.46 11.25
CA ARG A 118 0.80 -6.44 10.87
C ARG A 118 1.41 -6.74 9.51
N ILE A 119 1.81 -7.99 9.24
CA ILE A 119 2.34 -8.39 7.93
C ILE A 119 1.28 -8.11 6.85
N SER A 120 0.03 -8.51 7.07
CA SER A 120 -1.08 -8.27 6.14
C SER A 120 -1.22 -6.78 5.78
N ILE A 121 -1.22 -5.89 6.76
CA ILE A 121 -1.41 -4.45 6.57
C ILE A 121 -0.16 -3.75 6.02
N MET A 122 1.03 -4.18 6.42
CA MET A 122 2.28 -3.55 6.00
C MET A 122 2.72 -3.98 4.60
N THR A 123 2.43 -5.22 4.17
CA THR A 123 2.80 -5.74 2.85
C THR A 123 2.38 -4.85 1.67
N PRO A 124 1.16 -4.27 1.61
CA PRO A 124 0.78 -3.38 0.52
C PRO A 124 1.41 -1.98 0.59
N MET A 125 1.98 -1.55 1.74
CA MET A 125 2.53 -0.19 1.88
C MET A 125 3.73 0.11 0.98
N PRO A 126 4.78 -0.75 0.88
CA PRO A 126 5.90 -0.54 -0.03
C PRO A 126 5.46 -0.33 -1.48
N LEU A 127 4.48 -1.11 -1.94
CA LEU A 127 3.98 -1.01 -3.31
C LEU A 127 3.27 0.33 -3.55
N ARG A 128 2.56 0.86 -2.56
CA ARG A 128 1.95 2.20 -2.67
C ARG A 128 2.98 3.31 -2.64
N ILE A 129 4.00 3.19 -1.79
CA ILE A 129 5.11 4.13 -1.75
C ILE A 129 5.81 4.15 -3.12
N PHE A 130 6.07 2.96 -3.68
CA PHE A 130 6.62 2.80 -5.02
C PHE A 130 5.75 3.48 -6.09
N PHE A 131 4.44 3.25 -6.09
CA PHE A 131 3.52 3.95 -7.00
C PHE A 131 3.51 5.45 -6.82
N ALA A 132 3.55 5.94 -5.58
CA ALA A 132 3.63 7.36 -5.30
C ALA A 132 4.93 7.96 -5.86
N PHE A 133 6.06 7.26 -5.73
CA PHE A 133 7.34 7.68 -6.32
C PHE A 133 7.29 7.74 -7.84
N ILE A 134 6.71 6.74 -8.50
CA ILE A 134 6.58 6.71 -9.97
C ILE A 134 5.67 7.82 -10.50
N LEU A 135 4.56 8.07 -9.81
CA LEU A 135 3.66 9.14 -10.18
C LEU A 135 4.28 10.52 -9.92
N ARG A 136 5.11 10.63 -8.87
CA ARG A 136 5.93 11.82 -8.60
C ARG A 136 7.00 12.03 -9.66
N SER A 137 7.73 11.00 -10.08
CA SER A 137 8.76 11.13 -11.12
C SER A 137 8.14 11.52 -12.47
N HIS A 138 6.91 11.10 -12.74
CA HIS A 138 6.18 11.49 -13.94
C HIS A 138 5.70 12.96 -13.88
N LYS A 139 5.17 13.41 -12.74
CA LYS A 139 4.86 14.83 -12.51
C LYS A 139 6.13 15.54 -12.09
N LYS A 140 6.98 15.90 -13.06
CA LYS A 140 8.13 16.80 -12.95
C LYS A 140 7.67 18.19 -12.47
N SER A 141 7.19 18.27 -11.23
CA SER A 141 6.54 19.42 -10.61
C SER A 141 7.51 20.00 -9.57
N GLU A 142 7.77 21.29 -9.74
CA GLU A 142 8.84 22.11 -9.16
C GLU A 142 8.87 22.28 -7.62
N ASN A 143 8.18 21.45 -6.83
CA ASN A 143 8.18 21.61 -5.37
C ASN A 143 8.57 20.34 -4.60
N PRO A 144 9.81 20.23 -4.08
CA PRO A 144 10.32 19.02 -3.45
C PRO A 144 9.82 18.76 -2.02
N GLN A 145 9.11 19.70 -1.37
CA GLN A 145 8.85 19.66 0.07
C GLN A 145 7.49 19.08 0.52
N ILE A 146 6.66 18.56 -0.39
CA ILE A 146 5.35 18.01 0.02
C ILE A 146 5.54 16.65 0.70
N ASN A 147 5.14 16.56 1.97
CA ASN A 147 5.11 15.34 2.78
C ASN A 147 4.44 14.17 2.03
N SER A 148 5.04 12.98 2.10
CA SER A 148 4.57 11.77 1.41
C SER A 148 3.11 11.40 1.70
N PHE A 149 2.61 11.70 2.91
CA PHE A 149 1.19 11.52 3.27
C PHE A 149 0.27 12.48 2.52
N ILE A 150 0.64 13.76 2.46
CA ILE A 150 -0.09 14.78 1.70
C ILE A 150 -0.04 14.42 0.22
N TYR A 151 1.10 13.89 -0.26
CA TYR A 151 1.24 13.41 -1.62
C TYR A 151 0.28 12.24 -1.91
N MET A 152 0.16 11.27 -1.00
CA MET A 152 -0.80 10.16 -1.12
C MET A 152 -2.25 10.64 -1.16
N PHE A 153 -2.60 11.58 -0.30
CA PHE A 153 -3.95 12.15 -0.25
C PHE A 153 -4.25 12.96 -1.52
N LEU A 154 -3.34 13.83 -1.94
CA LEU A 154 -3.41 14.57 -3.21
C LEU A 154 -3.40 13.64 -4.41
N LEU A 155 -2.71 12.52 -4.35
CA LEU A 155 -2.69 11.52 -5.42
C LEU A 155 -4.07 10.86 -5.55
N THR A 156 -4.68 10.52 -4.42
CA THR A 156 -6.05 9.98 -4.38
C THR A 156 -7.03 11.02 -4.90
N LEU A 157 -6.90 12.28 -4.46
CA LEU A 157 -7.72 13.40 -4.92
C LEU A 157 -7.54 13.68 -6.42
N THR A 158 -6.30 13.67 -6.91
CA THR A 158 -6.00 13.90 -8.33
C THR A 158 -6.41 12.72 -9.19
N MET A 159 -6.35 11.48 -8.70
CA MET A 159 -6.92 10.31 -9.38
C MET A 159 -8.44 10.44 -9.49
N VAL A 160 -9.11 10.92 -8.43
CA VAL A 160 -10.56 11.21 -8.43
C VAL A 160 -10.92 12.35 -9.41
N VAL A 161 -10.11 13.40 -9.49
CA VAL A 161 -10.36 14.57 -10.35
C VAL A 161 -9.94 14.35 -11.81
N SER A 162 -8.91 13.53 -12.08
CA SER A 162 -8.37 13.28 -13.44
C SER A 162 -9.24 12.36 -14.29
N VAL A 163 -10.40 11.99 -13.76
CA VAL A 163 -11.41 11.17 -14.39
C VAL A 163 -11.98 11.90 -15.61
N LYS A 164 -11.46 11.53 -16.77
CA LYS A 164 -11.90 12.08 -18.06
C LYS A 164 -13.34 11.67 -18.36
N LYS A 165 -14.00 12.56 -19.13
CA LYS A 165 -15.37 12.54 -19.66
C LYS A 165 -15.86 11.27 -20.40
N ASN A 166 -15.05 10.21 -20.49
CA ASN A 166 -15.35 8.98 -21.24
C ASN A 166 -15.24 7.73 -20.34
N GLN A 167 -15.76 7.86 -19.11
CA GLN A 167 -15.55 6.87 -18.06
C GLN A 167 -16.52 5.70 -18.16
N LYS A 168 -16.01 4.47 -18.05
CA LYS A 168 -16.83 3.27 -17.89
C LYS A 168 -17.46 3.28 -16.50
N PHE A 169 -18.73 2.90 -16.37
CA PHE A 169 -19.51 2.82 -15.12
C PHE A 169 -18.73 2.27 -13.90
N ILE A 170 -17.89 1.25 -14.12
CA ILE A 170 -17.03 0.63 -13.10
C ILE A 170 -16.13 1.64 -12.36
N GLU A 171 -15.59 2.63 -13.06
CA GLU A 171 -14.67 3.59 -12.45
C GLU A 171 -15.42 4.63 -11.61
N PHE A 172 -16.61 5.04 -12.05
CA PHE A 172 -17.51 5.91 -11.27
C PHE A 172 -17.90 5.25 -9.95
N VAL A 173 -18.31 3.97 -9.99
CA VAL A 173 -18.63 3.19 -8.77
C VAL A 173 -17.42 3.09 -7.85
N SER A 174 -16.22 2.84 -8.39
CA SER A 174 -14.97 2.78 -7.61
C SER A 174 -14.68 4.10 -6.88
N ILE A 175 -14.89 5.24 -7.54
CA ILE A 175 -14.67 6.57 -6.95
C ILE A 175 -15.66 6.83 -5.81
N ILE A 176 -16.95 6.55 -6.02
CA ILE A 176 -17.97 6.71 -4.97
C ILE A 176 -17.63 5.82 -3.77
N ALA A 177 -17.30 4.54 -4.00
CA ALA A 177 -16.92 3.62 -2.94
C ALA A 177 -15.70 4.12 -2.15
N LYS A 178 -14.72 4.75 -2.80
CA LYS A 178 -13.56 5.36 -2.13
C LYS A 178 -13.93 6.57 -1.30
N LEU A 179 -14.77 7.47 -1.83
CA LEU A 179 -15.20 8.66 -1.10
C LEU A 179 -15.96 8.27 0.16
N ILE A 180 -16.92 7.35 0.04
CA ILE A 180 -17.65 6.80 1.19
C ILE A 180 -16.66 6.14 2.16
N GLY A 181 -15.77 5.27 1.65
CA GLY A 181 -14.77 4.58 2.47
C GLY A 181 -13.87 5.53 3.25
N ILE A 182 -13.37 6.61 2.64
CA ILE A 182 -12.54 7.61 3.32
C ILE A 182 -13.32 8.33 4.41
N VAL A 183 -14.53 8.82 4.10
CA VAL A 183 -15.35 9.56 5.07
C VAL A 183 -15.69 8.68 6.27
N THR A 184 -16.16 7.46 6.01
CA THR A 184 -16.48 6.48 7.06
C THR A 184 -15.24 6.10 7.87
N TYR A 185 -14.10 5.83 7.22
CA TYR A 185 -12.85 5.50 7.90
C TYR A 185 -12.39 6.64 8.82
N CYS A 186 -12.36 7.88 8.32
CA CYS A 186 -11.96 9.04 9.12
C CYS A 186 -12.89 9.26 10.31
N TYR A 187 -14.21 9.14 10.12
CA TYR A 187 -15.18 9.26 11.20
C TYR A 187 -14.97 8.20 12.29
N CYS A 188 -14.93 6.91 11.91
CA CYS A 188 -14.75 5.83 12.87
C CYS A 188 -13.37 5.87 13.53
N LEU A 189 -12.32 6.29 12.82
CA LEU A 189 -10.97 6.38 13.36
C LEU A 189 -10.91 7.36 14.53
N LEU A 190 -11.58 8.51 14.42
CA LEU A 190 -11.61 9.51 15.49
C LEU A 190 -12.26 8.99 16.78
N THR A 191 -13.20 8.04 16.67
CA THR A 191 -13.87 7.43 17.84
C THR A 191 -13.12 6.22 18.39
N VAL A 192 -12.61 5.35 17.51
CA VAL A 192 -11.92 4.11 17.87
C VAL A 192 -10.50 4.37 18.39
N PHE A 193 -9.81 5.39 17.89
CA PHE A 193 -8.42 5.64 18.27
C PHE A 193 -8.23 5.99 19.76
N PRO A 194 -9.03 6.90 20.37
CA PRO A 194 -8.92 7.18 21.79
C PRO A 194 -9.24 5.98 22.69
N THR A 195 -10.20 5.13 22.33
CA THR A 195 -10.56 3.93 23.12
C THR A 195 -9.43 2.91 23.09
N HIS A 196 -8.79 2.71 21.93
CA HIS A 196 -7.59 1.87 21.83
C HIS A 196 -6.38 2.46 22.55
N LEU A 197 -6.18 3.78 22.50
CA LEU A 197 -5.09 4.42 23.23
C LEU A 197 -5.26 4.25 24.75
N LYS A 198 -6.49 4.37 25.26
CA LYS A 198 -6.82 4.06 26.67
C LYS A 198 -6.51 2.60 27.01
N PHE A 199 -6.86 1.66 26.14
CA PHE A 199 -6.56 0.23 26.32
C PHE A 199 -5.04 -0.06 26.29
N ILE A 200 -4.27 0.63 25.45
CA ILE A 200 -2.80 0.50 25.41
C ILE A 200 -2.18 1.03 26.71
N ASN A 201 -2.66 2.16 27.21
CA ASN A 201 -2.15 2.78 28.43
C ASN A 201 -2.58 2.03 29.70
N ASN A 202 -3.76 1.41 29.67
CA ASN A 202 -4.29 0.59 30.75
C ASN A 202 -4.75 -0.75 30.18
N ILE A 203 -3.81 -1.71 30.12
CA ILE A 203 -4.03 -3.02 29.53
C ILE A 203 -5.11 -3.74 30.34
N GLN A 204 -6.29 -3.85 29.75
CA GLN A 204 -7.36 -4.69 30.28
C GLN A 204 -7.17 -6.14 29.83
N CYS A 205 -7.79 -7.04 30.59
CA CYS A 205 -7.55 -8.47 30.50
C CYS A 205 -8.53 -9.18 29.57
N HIS A 206 -9.64 -8.52 29.26
CA HIS A 206 -10.61 -8.96 28.29
C HIS A 206 -10.52 -8.17 26.99
N ALA A 207 -10.83 -8.86 25.89
CA ALA A 207 -10.93 -8.25 24.57
C ALA A 207 -12.32 -7.68 24.27
N TYR A 208 -13.25 -7.75 25.22
CA TYR A 208 -14.64 -7.32 25.02
C TYR A 208 -14.79 -5.81 25.22
N VAL A 209 -15.69 -5.20 24.44
CA VAL A 209 -16.02 -3.77 24.46
C VAL A 209 -17.51 -3.53 24.40
N ASN A 210 -17.92 -2.28 24.63
CA ASN A 210 -19.30 -1.86 24.40
C ASN A 210 -19.70 -2.11 22.93
N LYS A 211 -20.94 -2.56 22.72
CA LYS A 211 -21.46 -2.89 21.38
C LYS A 211 -21.22 -1.80 20.33
N ASN A 212 -21.42 -0.53 20.70
CA ASN A 212 -21.22 0.59 19.77
C ASN A 212 -19.75 0.74 19.36
N GLU A 213 -18.81 0.49 20.27
CA GLU A 213 -17.38 0.53 19.98
C GLU A 213 -16.97 -0.60 19.04
N ALA A 214 -17.45 -1.83 19.30
CA ALA A 214 -17.21 -2.98 18.43
C ALA A 214 -17.74 -2.75 17.01
N ILE A 215 -18.96 -2.22 16.87
CA ILE A 215 -19.54 -1.90 15.56
C ILE A 215 -18.70 -0.87 14.82
N GLN A 216 -18.26 0.21 15.48
CA GLN A 216 -17.41 1.22 14.86
C GLN A 216 -16.07 0.66 14.40
N GLU A 217 -15.50 -0.26 15.17
CA GLU A 217 -14.28 -0.95 14.83
C GLU A 217 -14.45 -1.84 13.57
N TYR A 218 -15.53 -2.60 13.50
CA TYR A 218 -15.85 -3.42 12.33
C TYR A 218 -16.09 -2.57 11.07
N ILE A 219 -16.77 -1.43 11.22
CA ILE A 219 -16.97 -0.47 10.15
C ILE A 219 -15.62 0.11 9.69
N LEU A 220 -14.74 0.49 10.63
CA LEU A 220 -13.40 1.02 10.34
C LEU A 220 -12.59 0.04 9.48
N ILE A 221 -12.52 -1.24 9.89
CA ILE A 221 -11.77 -2.28 9.19
C ILE A 221 -12.38 -2.55 7.81
N SER A 222 -13.70 -2.62 7.72
CA SER A 222 -14.41 -2.86 6.46
C SER A 222 -14.19 -1.71 5.47
N ALA A 223 -14.27 -0.46 5.94
CA ALA A 223 -14.01 0.73 5.12
C ALA A 223 -12.56 0.75 4.61
N TYR A 224 -11.60 0.39 5.47
CA TYR A 224 -10.18 0.26 5.10
C TYR A 224 -9.97 -0.79 4.00
N LEU A 225 -10.54 -2.00 4.18
CA LEU A 225 -10.46 -3.08 3.18
C LEU A 225 -11.10 -2.69 1.86
N LEU A 226 -12.30 -2.11 1.89
CA LEU A 226 -13.01 -1.65 0.69
C LEU A 226 -12.20 -0.59 -0.06
N PHE A 227 -11.63 0.38 0.65
CA PHE A 227 -10.77 1.40 0.07
C PHE A 227 -9.53 0.79 -0.62
N HIS A 228 -8.98 -0.30 -0.07
CA HIS A 228 -7.84 -0.98 -0.66
C HIS A 228 -8.17 -1.86 -1.85
N LEU A 229 -9.28 -2.59 -1.81
CA LEU A 229 -9.75 -3.37 -2.94
C LEU A 229 -10.08 -2.48 -4.15
N THR A 230 -10.65 -1.30 -3.91
CA THR A 230 -10.96 -0.36 -4.98
C THR A 230 -9.71 0.31 -5.58
N LEU A 231 -8.58 0.35 -4.87
CA LEU A 231 -7.30 0.80 -5.42
C LEU A 231 -6.75 -0.16 -6.50
N LEU A 232 -7.01 -1.46 -6.39
CA LEU A 232 -6.61 -2.45 -7.41
C LEU A 232 -7.30 -2.19 -8.76
N ILE A 233 -8.52 -1.66 -8.72
CA ILE A 233 -9.28 -1.30 -9.93
C ILE A 233 -8.60 -0.14 -10.68
N ASP A 234 -7.95 0.78 -9.97
CA ASP A 234 -7.31 1.94 -10.61
C ASP A 234 -6.01 1.55 -11.30
N ILE A 235 -5.21 0.68 -10.68
CA ILE A 235 -3.90 0.28 -11.21
C ILE A 235 -4.02 -0.67 -12.41
N ARG A 236 -5.20 -1.24 -12.69
CA ARG A 236 -5.41 -2.23 -13.78
C ARG A 236 -4.99 -1.75 -15.16
N LYS A 237 -4.97 -0.43 -15.39
CA LYS A 237 -4.61 0.17 -16.68
C LYS A 237 -3.17 0.66 -16.75
N VAL A 238 -2.44 0.66 -15.64
CA VAL A 238 -1.06 1.18 -15.60
C VAL A 238 -0.12 0.11 -16.14
N LYS A 239 0.65 0.47 -17.16
CA LYS A 239 1.66 -0.38 -17.79
C LYS A 239 3.00 0.35 -17.81
N PHE A 240 4.08 -0.34 -17.46
CA PHE A 240 5.42 0.19 -17.70
C PHE A 240 5.84 -0.09 -19.14
N LEU A 241 6.48 0.91 -19.73
CA LEU A 241 7.17 0.79 -21.00
C LEU A 241 8.66 0.83 -20.70
N CYS A 242 9.30 -0.34 -20.75
CA CYS A 242 10.74 -0.44 -20.63
C CYS A 242 11.35 -0.35 -22.02
N TYR A 243 12.30 0.57 -22.19
CA TYR A 243 13.12 0.67 -23.38
C TYR A 243 14.36 -0.19 -23.13
N PRO A 244 14.77 -1.04 -24.08
CA PRO A 244 16.10 -1.63 -24.00
C PRO A 244 17.12 -0.48 -23.94
N PRO A 245 18.24 -0.64 -23.22
CA PRO A 245 19.35 0.26 -23.43
C PRO A 245 19.62 0.29 -24.94
N GLY A 246 19.60 1.49 -25.53
CA GLY A 246 20.00 1.61 -26.93
C GLY A 246 21.42 1.06 -27.07
N PRO A 247 21.85 0.68 -28.29
CA PRO A 247 23.27 0.49 -28.51
C PRO A 247 23.94 1.82 -28.14
N GLU A 248 24.50 1.89 -26.94
CA GLU A 248 25.54 2.85 -26.65
C GLU A 248 26.64 2.43 -27.61
N GLU A 249 26.67 3.06 -28.77
CA GLU A 249 27.90 3.28 -29.49
C GLU A 249 28.75 4.13 -28.52
N PHE A 250 29.33 3.45 -27.53
CA PHE A 250 30.30 3.99 -26.60
C PHE A 250 31.54 4.20 -27.47
N ASP A 251 31.50 5.29 -28.24
CA ASP A 251 32.61 5.70 -29.07
C ASP A 251 33.68 6.23 -28.10
N GLU A 252 34.46 5.32 -27.54
CA GLU A 252 35.61 5.57 -26.65
C GLU A 252 36.57 6.60 -27.27
N LYS A 253 36.55 6.75 -28.61
CA LYS A 253 37.32 7.79 -29.32
C LYS A 253 36.77 9.21 -29.13
N SER A 254 35.49 9.37 -28.83
CA SER A 254 34.88 10.69 -28.60
C SER A 254 35.26 11.29 -27.25
N GLU A 255 35.45 10.46 -26.21
CA GLU A 255 35.98 10.91 -24.91
C GLU A 255 37.48 11.25 -24.98
N ILE A 256 38.28 10.46 -25.71
CA ILE A 256 39.71 10.75 -25.88
C ILE A 256 39.95 12.08 -26.62
N ASN A 257 39.07 12.44 -27.57
CA ASN A 257 39.19 13.71 -28.29
C ASN A 257 38.71 14.92 -27.48
N LEU A 258 37.74 14.75 -26.57
CA LEU A 258 37.30 15.80 -25.64
C LEU A 258 38.34 16.08 -24.53
N VAL A 259 39.10 15.06 -24.11
CA VAL A 259 40.22 15.25 -23.18
C VAL A 259 41.40 15.94 -23.87
N LYS A 260 41.70 15.61 -25.13
CA LYS A 260 42.75 16.30 -25.90
C LYS A 260 42.44 17.76 -26.21
N GLN A 261 41.18 18.15 -26.34
CA GLN A 261 40.78 19.55 -26.54
C GLN A 261 40.83 20.42 -25.28
N ASN A 262 40.88 19.82 -24.08
CA ASN A 262 41.02 20.54 -22.82
C ASN A 262 42.47 20.59 -22.29
N MET A 263 43.43 20.02 -23.03
CA MET A 263 44.86 20.04 -22.70
C MET A 263 45.69 20.94 -23.65
N ASN A 264 45.03 21.70 -24.52
CA ASN A 264 45.61 22.80 -25.30
C ASN A 264 44.80 24.08 -25.02
#